data_AF-A0A933ADN5-F1
#
_entry.id   AF-A0A933ADN5-F1
#
_cell.length_a   1.000
_cell.length_b   1.000
_cell.length_c   1.000
_cell.angle_alpha   90.00
_cell.angle_beta   90.00
_cell.angle_gamma   90.00
#
_symmetry.space_group_name_H-M   'P 1'
#
loop_
_entity.id
_entity.type
_entity.pdbx_description
1 polymer ?
#
loop_
_entity_poly.entity_id
_entity_poly.type
_entity_poly.pdbx_seq_one_letter_code
_entity_poly.pdbx_strand_id
1 'polypeptide(L)'
;MQEPVELSPIVSLRTALLLMVGVILGALLAAMVAPYWIPGLAESLAGSSPKAYWYLSRASGLVGYVFLWLSVTLGLLITGKVSRIWPGGPAAFDVHQFVSLLGIAFALFHGFILLGDKYMSFTVLNILVPFSTTEYRPAWVGLGQVGLYLVVIIGFSFYMRQRIGPRRWRLLHYGSFAVYLLVFVHGLIAGTDTGAPAIVVLYAATGGVTYFFLVYRILTAVREQRRPHSVPRLSPER
;
A
#
# COMPACT_ATOMS: atom_id res chain seq x y z
N MET A 1 -14.97 -25.64 60.90
CA MET A 1 -15.52 -24.39 60.33
C MET A 1 -14.46 -23.85 59.40
N GLN A 2 -14.70 -23.85 58.08
CA GLN A 2 -13.79 -23.21 57.13
C GLN A 2 -13.95 -21.70 57.26
N GLU A 3 -12.85 -20.98 57.52
CA GLU A 3 -12.89 -19.53 57.52
C GLU A 3 -13.27 -19.01 56.13
N PRO A 4 -14.14 -17.99 56.03
CA PRO A 4 -14.52 -17.43 54.75
C PRO A 4 -13.28 -16.86 54.06
N VAL A 5 -13.04 -17.29 52.81
CA VAL A 5 -11.95 -16.77 51.99
C VAL A 5 -12.22 -15.29 51.71
N GLU A 6 -11.42 -14.42 52.32
CA GLU A 6 -11.49 -12.98 52.10
C GLU A 6 -10.82 -12.66 50.76
N LEU A 7 -11.65 -12.46 49.72
CA LEU A 7 -11.15 -12.12 48.38
C LEU A 7 -10.83 -10.62 48.35
N SER A 8 -9.54 -10.29 48.17
CA SER A 8 -9.14 -8.90 47.97
C SER A 8 -9.55 -8.41 46.57
N PRO A 9 -10.07 -7.17 46.46
CA PRO A 9 -10.47 -6.64 45.16
C PRO A 9 -9.28 -6.51 44.21
N ILE A 10 -9.47 -6.96 42.98
CA ILE A 10 -8.45 -6.96 41.90
C ILE A 10 -8.03 -5.52 41.52
N VAL A 11 -8.92 -4.53 41.75
CA VAL A 11 -8.70 -3.12 41.43
C VAL A 11 -8.88 -2.28 42.68
N SER A 12 -7.92 -1.39 42.96
CA SER A 12 -8.02 -0.47 44.09
C SER A 12 -9.20 0.50 43.92
N LEU A 13 -9.82 0.93 45.03
CA LEU A 13 -10.92 1.90 45.01
C LEU A 13 -10.55 3.19 44.26
N ARG A 14 -9.32 3.68 44.42
CA ARG A 14 -8.82 4.87 43.70
C ARG A 14 -8.82 4.66 42.18
N THR A 15 -8.32 3.50 41.72
CA THR A 15 -8.32 3.15 40.29
C THR A 15 -9.75 3.04 39.76
N ALA A 16 -10.64 2.40 40.52
CA ALA A 16 -12.05 2.29 40.14
C ALA A 16 -12.73 3.66 40.01
N LEU A 17 -12.50 4.58 40.96
CA LEU A 17 -13.02 5.95 40.92
C LEU A 17 -12.48 6.75 39.73
N LEU A 18 -11.18 6.64 39.42
CA LEU A 18 -10.57 7.32 38.26
C LEU A 18 -11.16 6.82 36.94
N LEU A 19 -11.35 5.50 36.80
CA LEU A 19 -12.01 4.92 35.63
C LEU A 19 -13.44 5.43 35.50
N MET A 20 -14.19 5.47 36.61
CA MET A 20 -15.57 5.96 36.61
C MET A 20 -15.66 7.43 36.21
N VAL A 21 -14.80 8.29 36.75
CA VAL A 21 -14.70 9.70 36.36
C VAL A 21 -14.34 9.83 34.88
N GLY A 22 -13.36 9.06 34.39
CA GLY A 22 -12.98 9.06 32.98
C GLY A 22 -14.13 8.67 32.05
N VAL A 23 -14.90 7.64 32.42
CA VAL A 23 -16.09 7.21 31.67
C VAL A 23 -17.17 8.28 31.67
N ILE A 24 -17.46 8.89 32.83
CA ILE A 24 -18.48 9.94 32.94
C ILE A 24 -18.08 11.17 32.11
N LEU A 25 -16.84 11.63 32.23
CA LEU A 25 -16.33 12.76 31.45
C LEU A 25 -16.34 12.47 29.95
N GLY A 26 -15.93 11.25 29.55
CA GLY A 26 -16.00 10.81 28.16
C GLY A 26 -17.43 10.77 27.62
N ALA A 27 -18.39 10.27 28.41
CA ALA A 27 -19.79 10.21 28.03
C ALA A 27 -20.42 11.61 27.91
N LEU A 28 -20.12 12.51 28.85
CA LEU A 28 -20.59 13.91 28.79
C LEU A 28 -20.01 14.63 27.57
N LEU A 29 -18.71 14.47 27.31
CA LEU A 29 -18.07 15.05 26.13
C LEU A 29 -18.71 14.50 24.85
N ALA A 30 -18.94 13.18 24.76
CA ALA A 30 -19.61 12.57 23.62
C ALA A 30 -21.03 13.13 23.44
N ALA A 31 -21.82 13.26 24.51
CA ALA A 31 -23.17 13.82 24.46
C ALA A 31 -23.18 15.29 24.01
N MET A 32 -22.15 16.07 24.36
CA MET A 32 -22.01 17.45 23.91
C MET A 32 -21.57 17.55 22.45
N VAL A 33 -20.64 16.70 21.99
CA VAL A 33 -20.06 16.79 20.63
C VAL A 33 -20.91 16.10 19.57
N ALA A 34 -21.54 14.98 19.92
CA ALA A 34 -22.29 14.13 18.99
C ALA A 34 -23.38 14.88 18.19
N PRO A 35 -24.22 15.76 18.78
CA PRO A 35 -25.24 16.48 18.02
C PRO A 35 -24.68 17.41 16.93
N TYR A 36 -23.45 17.92 17.11
CA TYR A 36 -22.82 18.80 16.14
C TYR A 36 -22.06 18.05 15.05
N TRP A 37 -21.56 16.84 15.35
CA TRP A 37 -20.72 16.07 14.44
C TRP A 37 -21.45 14.96 13.70
N ILE A 38 -22.36 14.24 14.37
CA ILE A 38 -23.08 13.09 13.79
C ILE A 38 -23.89 13.48 12.55
N PRO A 39 -24.66 14.58 12.53
CA PRO A 39 -25.41 14.96 11.33
C PRO A 39 -24.49 15.23 10.14
N GLY A 40 -23.35 15.90 10.36
CA GLY A 40 -22.36 16.16 9.30
C GLY A 40 -21.69 14.89 8.79
N LEU A 41 -21.37 13.95 9.68
CA LEU A 41 -20.87 12.62 9.31
C LEU A 41 -21.92 11.84 8.50
N ALA A 42 -23.17 11.83 8.98
CA ALA A 42 -24.28 11.15 8.32
C ALA A 42 -24.52 11.72 6.92
N GLU A 43 -24.51 13.04 6.74
CA GLU A 43 -24.65 13.67 5.43
C GLU A 43 -23.43 13.37 4.52
N SER A 44 -22.21 13.36 5.07
CA SER A 44 -21.00 13.01 4.32
C SER A 44 -21.00 11.56 3.82
N LEU A 45 -21.61 10.64 4.58
CA LEU A 45 -21.68 9.21 4.28
C LEU A 45 -22.91 8.83 3.43
N ALA A 46 -24.09 9.29 3.81
CA ALA A 46 -25.38 8.82 3.28
C ALA A 46 -26.26 9.93 2.69
N GLY A 47 -25.78 11.18 2.72
CA GLY A 47 -26.50 12.35 2.25
C GLY A 47 -26.79 12.36 0.75
N SER A 48 -27.34 13.49 0.29
CA SER A 48 -27.68 13.69 -1.12
C SER A 48 -26.44 13.72 -2.03
N SER A 49 -25.32 14.25 -1.52
CA SER A 49 -24.01 14.30 -2.17
C SER A 49 -22.92 13.80 -1.20
N PRO A 50 -22.78 12.47 -0.99
CA PRO A 50 -21.90 11.94 0.02
C PRO A 50 -20.43 12.21 -0.33
N LYS A 51 -19.77 13.05 0.47
CA LYS A 51 -18.38 13.48 0.26
C LYS A 51 -17.37 12.44 0.73
N ALA A 52 -17.76 11.51 1.62
CA ALA A 52 -16.87 10.50 2.16
C ALA A 52 -16.22 9.65 1.06
N TYR A 53 -16.99 9.20 0.06
CA TYR A 53 -16.48 8.40 -1.06
C TYR A 53 -15.44 9.15 -1.91
N TRP A 54 -15.65 10.45 -2.11
CA TRP A 54 -14.71 11.31 -2.83
C TRP A 54 -13.39 11.46 -2.08
N TYR A 55 -13.42 11.74 -0.76
CA TYR A 55 -12.20 11.83 0.03
C TYR A 55 -11.49 10.48 0.19
N LEU A 56 -12.25 9.42 0.46
CA LEU A 56 -11.73 8.07 0.67
C LEU A 56 -11.10 7.51 -0.61
N SER A 57 -11.72 7.69 -1.78
CA SER A 57 -11.13 7.26 -3.06
C SER A 57 -9.80 7.97 -3.32
N ARG A 58 -9.71 9.29 -3.14
CA ARG A 58 -8.48 10.06 -3.33
C ARG A 58 -7.38 9.68 -2.35
N ALA A 59 -7.71 9.63 -1.05
CA ALA A 59 -6.76 9.27 -0.01
C ALA A 59 -6.24 7.84 -0.19
N SER A 60 -7.12 6.88 -0.43
CA SER A 60 -6.72 5.48 -0.63
C SER A 60 -5.91 5.26 -1.91
N GLY A 61 -6.21 6.01 -2.99
CA GLY A 61 -5.42 5.97 -4.23
C GLY A 61 -3.98 6.44 -4.00
N LEU A 62 -3.80 7.56 -3.30
CA LEU A 62 -2.46 8.08 -2.95
C LEU A 62 -1.71 7.15 -1.99
N VAL A 63 -2.38 6.64 -0.95
CA VAL A 63 -1.76 5.70 0.00
C VAL A 63 -1.39 4.38 -0.68
N GLY A 64 -2.26 3.84 -1.54
CA GLY A 64 -1.97 2.65 -2.34
C GLY A 64 -0.78 2.86 -3.28
N TYR A 65 -0.68 4.02 -3.92
CA TYR A 65 0.48 4.40 -4.74
C TYR A 65 1.78 4.44 -3.92
N VAL A 66 1.76 5.05 -2.73
CA VAL A 66 2.94 5.12 -1.84
C VAL A 66 3.38 3.72 -1.40
N PHE A 67 2.44 2.83 -1.05
CA PHE A 67 2.78 1.45 -0.70
C PHE A 67 3.34 0.67 -1.90
N LEU A 68 2.80 0.86 -3.10
CA LEU A 68 3.35 0.26 -4.31
C LEU A 68 4.78 0.75 -4.58
N TRP A 69 5.01 2.06 -4.49
CA TRP A 69 6.35 2.66 -4.63
C TRP A 69 7.34 2.10 -3.60
N LEU A 70 6.93 2.02 -2.33
CA LEU A 70 7.77 1.51 -1.25
C LEU A 70 8.09 0.03 -1.47
N SER A 71 7.10 -0.77 -1.88
CA SER A 71 7.31 -2.19 -2.23
C SER A 71 8.34 -2.36 -3.34
N VAL A 72 8.21 -1.62 -4.46
CA VAL A 72 9.15 -1.68 -5.60
C VAL A 72 10.56 -1.24 -5.18
N THR A 73 10.65 -0.16 -4.41
CA THR A 73 11.94 0.35 -3.90
C THR A 73 12.61 -0.65 -2.97
N LEU A 74 11.86 -1.26 -2.03
CA LEU A 74 12.37 -2.34 -1.18
C LEU A 74 12.83 -3.54 -2.00
N GLY A 75 12.10 -3.93 -3.05
CA GLY A 75 12.51 -5.00 -3.96
C GLY A 75 13.85 -4.72 -4.67
N LEU A 76 14.06 -3.48 -5.11
CA LEU A 76 15.35 -3.03 -5.67
C LEU A 76 16.46 -3.08 -4.62
N LEU A 77 16.20 -2.63 -3.39
CA LEU A 77 17.18 -2.65 -2.29
C LEU A 77 17.57 -4.08 -1.87
N ILE A 78 16.60 -5.00 -1.86
CA ILE A 78 16.82 -6.43 -1.57
C ILE A 78 17.69 -7.07 -2.65
N THR A 79 17.33 -6.88 -3.93
CA THR A 79 18.08 -7.48 -5.05
C THR A 79 19.45 -6.85 -5.26
N GLY A 80 19.61 -5.57 -4.92
CA GLY A 80 20.90 -4.87 -4.89
C GLY A 80 21.77 -5.17 -3.67
N LYS A 81 21.30 -6.01 -2.73
CA LYS A 81 21.96 -6.37 -1.46
C LYS A 81 22.22 -5.18 -0.52
N VAL A 82 21.67 -4.00 -0.80
CA VAL A 82 21.78 -2.80 0.05
C VAL A 82 21.04 -3.00 1.36
N SER A 83 19.91 -3.71 1.34
CA SER A 83 19.12 -4.01 2.55
C SER A 83 19.84 -4.89 3.58
N ARG A 84 21.01 -5.46 3.25
CA ARG A 84 21.85 -6.19 4.21
C ARG A 84 22.47 -5.28 5.26
N ILE A 85 22.59 -3.98 4.97
CA ILE A 85 23.18 -2.99 5.88
C ILE A 85 22.19 -2.67 7.02
N TRP A 86 20.94 -2.41 6.66
CA TRP A 86 19.82 -2.19 7.58
C TRP A 86 18.52 -2.24 6.75
N PRO A 87 17.41 -2.86 7.21
CA PRO A 87 17.19 -3.55 8.48
C PRO A 87 17.68 -5.03 8.51
N GLY A 88 18.33 -5.50 7.45
CA GLY A 88 18.73 -6.91 7.28
C GLY A 88 17.86 -7.63 6.25
N GLY A 89 18.41 -8.70 5.64
CA GLY A 89 17.79 -9.40 4.51
C GLY A 89 16.38 -9.96 4.80
N PRO A 90 16.20 -10.79 5.85
CA PRO A 90 14.89 -11.34 6.20
C PRO A 90 13.85 -10.27 6.56
N ALA A 91 14.22 -9.31 7.43
CA ALA A 91 13.34 -8.23 7.82
C ALA A 91 12.90 -7.37 6.62
N ALA A 92 13.80 -7.06 5.70
CA ALA A 92 13.46 -6.33 4.48
C ALA A 92 12.46 -7.11 3.60
N PHE A 93 12.57 -8.44 3.56
CA PHE A 93 11.62 -9.29 2.84
C PHE A 93 10.24 -9.26 3.48
N ASP A 94 10.15 -9.37 4.81
CA ASP A 94 8.88 -9.33 5.54
C ASP A 94 8.19 -7.97 5.37
N VAL A 95 8.96 -6.87 5.47
CA VAL A 95 8.45 -5.51 5.23
C VAL A 95 7.99 -5.35 3.78
N HIS A 96 8.76 -5.84 2.80
CA HIS A 96 8.35 -5.82 1.39
C HIS A 96 7.03 -6.57 1.19
N GLN A 97 6.87 -7.75 1.78
CA GLN A 97 5.63 -8.52 1.67
C GLN A 97 4.45 -7.79 2.32
N PHE A 98 4.63 -7.30 3.55
CA PHE A 98 3.58 -6.58 4.28
C PHE A 98 3.11 -5.32 3.53
N VAL A 99 4.06 -4.49 3.08
CA VAL A 99 3.77 -3.28 2.31
C VAL A 99 3.12 -3.61 0.97
N SER A 100 3.52 -4.70 0.31
CA SER A 100 2.88 -5.14 -0.94
C SER A 100 1.42 -5.52 -0.74
N LEU A 101 1.12 -6.25 0.34
CA LEU A 101 -0.27 -6.62 0.68
C LEU A 101 -1.12 -5.39 1.02
N LEU A 102 -0.55 -4.42 1.75
CA LEU A 102 -1.22 -3.14 1.99
C LEU A 102 -1.47 -2.38 0.68
N GLY A 103 -0.49 -2.33 -0.23
CA GLY A 103 -0.66 -1.71 -1.54
C GLY A 103 -1.82 -2.32 -2.33
N ILE A 104 -1.92 -3.66 -2.35
CA ILE A 104 -3.04 -4.38 -3.00
C ILE A 104 -4.37 -4.05 -2.30
N ALA A 105 -4.41 -4.10 -0.97
CA ALA A 105 -5.62 -3.81 -0.20
C ALA A 105 -6.14 -2.39 -0.44
N PHE A 106 -5.25 -1.40 -0.43
CA PHE A 106 -5.60 -0.01 -0.72
C PHE A 106 -5.99 0.21 -2.19
N ALA A 107 -5.37 -0.49 -3.14
CA ALA A 107 -5.77 -0.42 -4.55
C ALA A 107 -7.18 -1.00 -4.78
N LEU A 108 -7.49 -2.13 -4.15
CA LEU A 108 -8.84 -2.71 -4.18
C LEU A 108 -9.85 -1.77 -3.52
N PHE A 109 -9.53 -1.26 -2.33
CA PHE A 109 -10.39 -0.30 -1.63
C PHE A 109 -10.63 0.96 -2.49
N HIS A 110 -9.58 1.53 -3.09
CA HIS A 110 -9.67 2.67 -4.00
C HIS A 110 -10.62 2.40 -5.17
N GLY A 111 -10.52 1.23 -5.81
CA GLY A 111 -11.41 0.87 -6.91
C GLY A 111 -12.87 0.70 -6.45
N PHE A 112 -13.11 -0.06 -5.39
CA PHE A 112 -14.47 -0.39 -4.94
C PHE A 112 -15.18 0.75 -4.21
N ILE A 113 -14.45 1.64 -3.53
CA ILE A 113 -15.07 2.77 -2.83
C ILE A 113 -15.70 3.78 -3.80
N LEU A 114 -15.30 3.77 -5.08
CA LEU A 114 -15.92 4.58 -6.14
C LEU A 114 -17.38 4.21 -6.42
N LEU A 115 -17.83 3.00 -6.04
CA LEU A 115 -19.24 2.59 -6.21
C LEU A 115 -20.21 3.44 -5.39
N GLY A 116 -19.75 4.08 -4.31
CA GLY A 116 -20.57 4.96 -3.50
C GLY A 116 -20.57 6.42 -3.96
N ASP A 117 -19.75 6.77 -4.95
CA ASP A 117 -19.67 8.13 -5.47
C ASP A 117 -20.87 8.44 -6.37
N LYS A 118 -21.77 9.30 -5.90
CA LYS A 118 -22.98 9.71 -6.65
C LYS A 118 -22.71 10.71 -7.77
N TYR A 119 -21.53 11.35 -7.80
CA TYR A 119 -21.21 12.34 -8.82
C TYR A 119 -20.78 11.67 -10.13
N MET A 120 -19.84 10.73 -10.04
CA MET A 120 -19.36 9.94 -11.17
C MET A 120 -20.23 8.73 -11.46
N SER A 121 -20.94 8.19 -10.45
CA SER A 121 -21.86 7.05 -10.58
C SER A 121 -21.24 5.81 -11.24
N PHE A 122 -20.05 5.41 -10.78
CA PHE A 122 -19.37 4.22 -11.30
C PHE A 122 -20.18 2.94 -11.04
N THR A 123 -20.29 2.09 -12.07
CA THR A 123 -20.87 0.75 -11.94
C THR A 123 -19.80 -0.31 -11.65
N VAL A 124 -20.21 -1.50 -11.22
CA VAL A 124 -19.31 -2.66 -11.07
C VAL A 124 -18.59 -2.98 -12.39
N LEU A 125 -19.28 -2.84 -13.53
CA LEU A 125 -18.69 -3.05 -14.85
C LEU A 125 -17.58 -2.01 -15.11
N ASN A 126 -17.83 -0.74 -14.76
CA ASN A 126 -16.83 0.32 -14.91
C ASN A 126 -15.55 0.09 -14.08
N ILE A 127 -15.62 -0.70 -13.01
CA ILE A 127 -14.46 -1.06 -12.19
C ILE A 127 -13.78 -2.31 -12.74
N LEU A 128 -14.55 -3.34 -13.11
CA LEU A 128 -14.00 -4.65 -13.48
C LEU A 128 -13.62 -4.82 -14.96
N VAL A 129 -14.11 -3.95 -15.85
CA VAL A 129 -13.77 -4.03 -17.27
C VAL A 129 -12.86 -2.86 -17.64
N PRO A 130 -11.56 -3.11 -17.93
CA PRO A 130 -10.65 -2.06 -18.35
C PRO A 130 -11.21 -1.25 -19.52
N PHE A 131 -11.06 0.08 -19.45
CA PHE A 131 -11.47 1.02 -20.50
C PHE A 131 -12.98 1.10 -20.78
N SER A 132 -13.82 0.53 -19.91
CA SER A 132 -15.28 0.55 -20.07
C SER A 132 -15.94 1.85 -19.61
N THR A 133 -15.21 2.74 -18.93
CA THR A 133 -15.72 4.07 -18.61
C THR A 133 -15.79 4.93 -19.88
N THR A 134 -16.75 5.85 -19.94
CA THR A 134 -16.89 6.82 -21.05
C THR A 134 -16.69 8.26 -20.58
N GLU A 135 -17.19 8.57 -19.38
CA GLU A 135 -17.30 9.95 -18.90
C GLU A 135 -16.00 10.55 -18.36
N TYR A 136 -15.05 9.71 -17.91
CA TYR A 136 -13.86 10.19 -17.21
C TYR A 136 -12.59 9.49 -17.65
N ARG A 137 -11.79 10.21 -18.45
CA ARG A 137 -10.40 9.88 -18.80
C ARG A 137 -10.19 8.38 -19.06
N PRO A 138 -10.96 7.79 -19.99
CA PRO A 138 -11.16 6.34 -20.06
C PRO A 138 -9.87 5.55 -20.32
N ALA A 139 -8.96 6.11 -21.14
CA ALA A 139 -7.64 5.53 -21.36
C ALA A 139 -6.86 5.40 -20.05
N TRP A 140 -6.80 6.46 -19.25
CA TRP A 140 -6.00 6.51 -18.03
C TRP A 140 -6.62 5.69 -16.90
N VAL A 141 -7.96 5.70 -16.77
CA VAL A 141 -8.67 4.80 -15.85
C VAL A 141 -8.42 3.34 -16.21
N GLY A 142 -8.50 2.99 -17.50
CA GLY A 142 -8.20 1.64 -17.99
C GLY A 142 -6.78 1.17 -17.68
N LEU A 143 -5.77 2.04 -17.80
CA LEU A 143 -4.41 1.69 -17.37
C LEU A 143 -4.33 1.39 -15.87
N GLY A 144 -5.06 2.13 -15.04
CA GLY A 144 -5.19 1.86 -13.60
C GLY A 144 -5.82 0.49 -13.33
N GLN A 145 -6.88 0.12 -14.06
CA GLN A 145 -7.53 -1.19 -13.96
C GLN A 145 -6.60 -2.33 -14.39
N VAL A 146 -5.85 -2.16 -15.48
CA VAL A 146 -4.81 -3.12 -15.89
C VAL A 146 -3.73 -3.25 -14.81
N GLY A 147 -3.29 -2.13 -14.23
CA GLY A 147 -2.35 -2.12 -13.10
C GLY A 147 -2.88 -2.88 -11.89
N LEU A 148 -4.16 -2.71 -11.53
CA LEU A 148 -4.83 -3.43 -10.45
C LEU A 148 -4.82 -4.96 -10.70
N TYR A 149 -5.18 -5.41 -11.89
CA TYR A 149 -5.15 -6.83 -12.22
C TYR A 149 -3.73 -7.40 -12.14
N LEU A 150 -2.76 -6.71 -12.73
CA LEU A 150 -1.37 -7.14 -12.73
C LEU A 150 -0.78 -7.22 -11.31
N VAL A 151 -1.05 -6.24 -10.44
CA VAL A 151 -0.53 -6.27 -9.05
C VAL A 151 -1.11 -7.43 -8.25
N VAL A 152 -2.40 -7.75 -8.45
CA VAL A 152 -3.04 -8.91 -7.80
C VAL A 152 -2.43 -10.21 -8.30
N ILE A 153 -2.25 -10.37 -9.61
CA ILE A 153 -1.64 -11.56 -10.22
C ILE A 153 -0.20 -11.74 -9.72
N ILE A 154 0.60 -10.66 -9.71
CA ILE A 154 2.00 -10.70 -9.25
C ILE A 154 2.06 -11.02 -7.75
N GLY A 155 1.20 -10.42 -6.92
CA GLY A 155 1.10 -10.73 -5.49
C GLY A 155 0.76 -12.20 -5.26
N PHE A 156 -0.23 -12.72 -5.97
CA PHE A 156 -0.64 -14.13 -5.84
C PHE A 156 0.43 -15.11 -6.35
N SER A 157 1.20 -14.71 -7.36
CA SER A 157 2.28 -15.54 -7.92
C SER A 157 3.32 -15.96 -6.88
N PHE A 158 3.50 -15.18 -5.80
CA PHE A 158 4.39 -15.51 -4.69
C PHE A 158 4.00 -16.83 -4.01
N TYR A 159 2.71 -17.09 -3.82
CA TYR A 159 2.22 -18.34 -3.21
C TYR A 159 2.37 -19.53 -4.15
N MET A 160 2.43 -19.29 -5.45
CA MET A 160 2.64 -20.32 -6.48
C MET A 160 4.11 -20.52 -6.85
N ARG A 161 5.05 -19.74 -6.29
CA ARG A 161 6.47 -19.70 -6.70
C ARG A 161 7.17 -21.05 -6.71
N GLN A 162 6.80 -21.94 -5.77
CA GLN A 162 7.37 -23.29 -5.69
C GLN A 162 6.92 -24.19 -6.84
N ARG A 163 5.70 -23.98 -7.37
CA ARG A 163 5.14 -24.77 -8.49
C ARG A 163 5.64 -24.28 -9.85
N ILE A 164 5.73 -22.96 -10.05
CA ILE A 164 6.16 -22.38 -11.34
C ILE A 164 7.69 -22.29 -11.48
N GLY A 165 8.43 -22.46 -10.38
CA GLY A 165 9.87 -22.39 -10.33
C GLY A 165 10.42 -20.96 -10.27
N PRO A 166 11.63 -20.78 -9.70
CA PRO A 166 12.17 -19.46 -9.35
C PRO A 166 12.44 -18.56 -10.57
N ARG A 167 12.80 -19.13 -11.73
CA ARG A 167 13.07 -18.35 -12.95
C ARG A 167 11.80 -17.72 -13.51
N ARG A 168 10.72 -18.50 -13.65
CA ARG A 168 9.43 -18.02 -14.18
C ARG A 168 8.78 -17.04 -13.22
N TRP A 169 8.80 -17.35 -11.92
CA TRP A 169 8.32 -16.43 -10.88
C TRP A 169 9.04 -15.08 -10.96
N ARG A 170 10.36 -15.06 -11.10
CA ARG A 170 11.13 -13.82 -11.21
C ARG A 170 10.76 -13.02 -12.47
N LEU A 171 10.57 -13.70 -13.61
CA LEU A 171 10.14 -13.06 -14.85
C LEU A 171 8.76 -12.39 -14.69
N LEU A 172 7.80 -13.10 -14.08
CA LEU A 172 6.49 -12.53 -13.76
C LEU A 172 6.61 -11.35 -12.80
N HIS A 173 7.45 -11.48 -11.77
CA HIS A 173 7.63 -10.44 -10.76
C HIS A 173 8.28 -9.17 -11.32
N TYR A 174 9.05 -9.23 -12.42
CA TYR A 174 9.51 -8.03 -13.14
C TYR A 174 8.37 -7.21 -13.74
N GLY A 175 7.18 -7.79 -13.92
CA GLY A 175 5.97 -7.05 -14.25
C GLY A 175 5.61 -5.97 -13.22
N SER A 176 6.15 -6.01 -12.00
CA SER A 176 5.97 -4.98 -10.98
C SER A 176 6.45 -3.60 -11.42
N PHE A 177 7.48 -3.52 -12.28
CA PHE A 177 7.92 -2.25 -12.87
C PHE A 177 6.89 -1.68 -13.84
N ALA A 178 6.24 -2.54 -14.63
CA ALA A 178 5.15 -2.13 -15.51
C ALA A 178 3.93 -1.67 -14.69
N VAL A 179 3.58 -2.40 -13.62
CA VAL A 179 2.53 -1.99 -12.68
C VAL A 179 2.83 -0.61 -12.10
N TYR A 180 4.04 -0.38 -11.60
CA TYR A 180 4.43 0.92 -11.06
C TYR A 180 4.26 2.03 -12.10
N LEU A 181 4.73 1.83 -13.33
CA LEU A 181 4.58 2.81 -14.40
C LEU A 181 3.11 3.09 -14.74
N LEU A 182 2.29 2.04 -14.87
CA LEU A 182 0.86 2.17 -15.16
C LEU A 182 0.14 2.96 -14.07
N VAL A 183 0.38 2.62 -12.79
CA VAL A 183 -0.24 3.30 -11.65
C VAL A 183 0.29 4.72 -11.49
N PHE A 184 1.59 4.95 -11.74
CA PHE A 184 2.21 6.28 -11.72
C PHE A 184 1.55 7.20 -12.75
N VAL A 185 1.44 6.74 -14.00
CA VAL A 185 0.85 7.50 -15.11
C VAL A 185 -0.66 7.68 -14.91
N HIS A 186 -1.36 6.64 -14.43
CA HIS A 186 -2.75 6.71 -14.03
C HIS A 186 -2.96 7.80 -12.96
N GLY A 187 -2.18 7.79 -11.88
CA GLY A 187 -2.30 8.79 -10.82
C GLY A 187 -1.98 10.21 -11.31
N LEU A 188 -0.87 10.36 -12.02
CA LEU A 188 -0.42 11.66 -12.55
C LEU A 188 -1.46 12.29 -13.47
N ILE A 189 -2.03 11.50 -14.38
CA ILE A 189 -2.93 12.03 -15.41
C ILE A 189 -4.40 11.95 -14.98
N ALA A 190 -4.87 10.88 -14.34
CA ALA A 190 -6.28 10.80 -13.93
C ALA A 190 -6.56 11.53 -12.59
N GLY A 191 -5.55 11.76 -11.77
CA GLY A 191 -5.66 12.41 -10.47
C GLY A 191 -6.01 13.89 -10.58
N THR A 192 -7.03 14.32 -9.83
CA THR A 192 -7.43 15.74 -9.75
C THR A 192 -6.56 16.53 -8.78
N ASP A 193 -5.83 15.87 -7.87
CA ASP A 193 -4.89 16.49 -6.93
C ASP A 193 -3.51 16.76 -7.51
N THR A 194 -3.21 16.31 -8.74
CA THR A 194 -1.85 16.37 -9.32
C THR A 194 -1.26 17.78 -9.35
N GLY A 195 -2.09 18.82 -9.45
CA GLY A 195 -1.64 20.22 -9.43
C GLY A 195 -1.19 20.72 -8.06
N ALA A 196 -1.49 20.01 -6.97
CA ALA A 196 -1.10 20.42 -5.62
C ALA A 196 0.43 20.25 -5.45
N PRO A 197 1.16 21.27 -4.93
CA PRO A 197 2.61 21.21 -4.82
C PRO A 197 3.14 19.98 -4.08
N ALA A 198 2.45 19.56 -3.00
CA ALA A 198 2.81 18.37 -2.25
C ALA A 198 2.74 17.08 -3.08
N ILE A 199 1.75 16.97 -3.98
CA ILE A 199 1.56 15.80 -4.85
C ILE A 199 2.57 15.80 -6.00
N VAL A 200 2.90 16.97 -6.54
CA VAL A 200 3.99 17.11 -7.52
C VAL A 200 5.31 16.65 -6.92
N VAL A 201 5.65 17.12 -5.71
CA VAL A 201 6.86 16.70 -4.99
C VAL A 201 6.83 15.19 -4.73
N LEU A 202 5.67 14.64 -4.34
CA LEU A 202 5.51 13.20 -4.14
C LEU A 202 5.86 12.43 -5.41
N TYR A 203 5.27 12.77 -6.57
CA TYR A 203 5.56 12.09 -7.84
C TYR A 203 7.01 12.25 -8.30
N ALA A 204 7.58 13.45 -8.17
CA ALA A 204 8.97 13.70 -8.54
C ALA A 204 9.95 12.90 -7.67
N ALA A 205 9.75 12.90 -6.34
CA ALA A 205 10.61 12.19 -5.41
C ALA A 205 10.53 10.67 -5.60
N THR A 206 9.32 10.13 -5.65
CA THR A 206 9.09 8.68 -5.80
C THR A 206 9.61 8.16 -7.14
N GLY A 207 9.26 8.84 -8.25
CA GLY A 207 9.75 8.51 -9.59
C GLY A 207 11.28 8.61 -9.70
N GLY A 208 11.86 9.67 -9.13
CA GLY A 208 13.31 9.88 -9.09
C GLY A 208 14.06 8.79 -8.30
N VAL A 209 13.56 8.43 -7.12
CA VAL A 209 14.14 7.37 -6.28
C VAL A 209 14.07 6.02 -6.98
N THR A 210 12.92 5.66 -7.56
CA THR A 210 12.77 4.39 -8.28
C THR A 210 13.67 4.34 -9.51
N TYR A 211 13.73 5.43 -10.29
CA TYR A 211 14.62 5.53 -11.44
C TYR A 211 16.08 5.37 -11.04
N PHE A 212 16.54 6.09 -10.00
CA PHE A 212 17.90 5.98 -9.49
C PHE A 212 18.27 4.55 -9.10
N PHE A 213 17.44 3.88 -8.27
CA PHE A 213 17.73 2.52 -7.83
C PHE A 213 17.64 1.50 -8.96
N LEU A 214 16.75 1.71 -9.94
CA LEU A 214 16.67 0.84 -11.12
C LEU A 214 17.95 0.95 -11.96
N VAL A 215 18.42 2.16 -12.25
CA VAL A 215 19.67 2.40 -12.98
C VAL A 215 20.85 1.83 -12.21
N TYR A 216 20.95 2.10 -10.90
CA TYR A 216 21.98 1.51 -10.04
C TYR A 216 21.99 -0.02 -10.11
N ARG A 217 20.82 -0.66 -10.10
CA ARG A 217 20.71 -2.12 -10.19
C ARG A 217 21.18 -2.66 -11.54
N ILE A 218 20.83 -1.99 -12.63
CA ILE A 218 21.26 -2.39 -13.99
C ILE A 218 22.79 -2.27 -14.11
N LEU A 219 23.36 -1.14 -13.68
CA LEU A 219 24.81 -0.91 -13.75
C LEU A 219 25.60 -1.92 -12.91
N THR A 220 25.13 -2.22 -11.69
CA THR A 220 25.78 -3.21 -10.81
C THR A 220 25.68 -4.62 -11.39
N ALA A 221 24.54 -5.01 -11.97
CA ALA A 221 24.36 -6.31 -12.60
C ALA A 221 25.31 -6.51 -13.81
N VAL A 222 25.43 -5.49 -14.67
CA VAL A 222 26.35 -5.52 -15.82
C VAL A 222 27.81 -5.62 -15.35
N ARG A 223 28.18 -4.90 -14.29
CA ARG A 223 29.53 -4.97 -13.72
C ARG A 223 29.85 -6.35 -13.13
N GLU A 224 28.91 -6.99 -12.44
CA GLU A 224 29.08 -8.34 -11.90
C GLU A 224 29.30 -9.37 -13.02
N GLN A 225 28.58 -9.26 -14.15
CA GLN A 225 28.75 -10.15 -15.30
C GLN A 225 30.11 -9.99 -16.01
N ARG A 226 30.67 -8.78 -16.01
CA ARG A 226 31.97 -8.49 -16.67
C ARG A 226 33.20 -8.88 -15.84
N ARG A 227 33.05 -9.31 -14.58
CA ARG A 227 34.21 -9.74 -13.77
C ARG A 227 34.77 -11.05 -14.34
N PRO A 228 36.03 -11.08 -14.84
CA PRO A 228 36.63 -12.31 -15.33
C PRO A 228 36.63 -13.34 -14.19
N HIS A 229 36.18 -14.57 -14.47
CA HIS A 229 36.32 -15.68 -13.53
C HIS A 229 37.82 -15.91 -13.32
N SER A 230 38.34 -15.46 -12.19
CA SER A 230 39.67 -15.82 -11.74
C SER A 230 39.68 -17.33 -11.53
N VAL A 231 40.27 -18.07 -12.48
CA VAL A 231 40.52 -19.51 -12.36
C VAL A 231 41.27 -19.72 -11.04
N PRO A 232 40.79 -20.57 -10.11
CA PRO A 232 41.53 -20.89 -8.90
C PRO A 232 42.91 -21.40 -9.31
N ARG A 233 43.99 -20.72 -8.91
CA ARG A 233 45.32 -21.32 -9.02
C ARG A 233 45.31 -22.52 -8.09
N LEU A 234 45.31 -23.72 -8.65
CA LEU A 234 45.66 -24.92 -7.91
C LEU A 234 47.04 -24.65 -7.31
N SER A 235 47.13 -24.61 -5.97
CA SER A 235 48.43 -24.65 -5.32
C SER A 235 49.06 -25.99 -5.70
N PRO A 236 50.30 -26.03 -6.21
CA PRO A 236 51.01 -27.29 -6.31
C PRO A 236 51.12 -27.86 -4.90
N GLU A 237 50.53 -29.04 -4.68
CA GLU A 237 50.82 -29.85 -3.48
C GLU A 237 52.35 -29.97 -3.34
N ARG A 238 52.85 -29.69 -2.14
CA ARG A 238 54.20 -30.02 -1.72
C ARG A 238 54.13 -31.08 -0.64
#